data_AF-A0A3N5WDN1-F1
#
_entry.id   AF-A0A3N5WDN1-F1
#
_cell.length_a   1.000
_cell.length_b   1.000
_cell.length_c   1.000
_cell.angle_alpha   90.00
_cell.angle_beta   90.00
_cell.angle_gamma   90.00
#
_symmetry.space_group_name_H-M   'P 1'
#
loop_
_entity.id
_entity.type
_entity.pdbx_description
1 polymer ?
#
loop_
_entity_poly.entity_id
_entity_poly.type
_entity_poly.pdbx_seq_one_letter_code
_entity_poly.pdbx_strand_id
1 'polypeptide(L)' 'MIDSRGGAEVPQSEGAFSPEGVDLTLIRWMLSLTPAERLRVLQNNVRSILRLRDFARRA' A
#
# COMPACT_ATOMS: atom_id res chain seq x y z
N MET A 1 -30.05 -7.97 -27.55
CA MET A 1 -30.42 -7.24 -26.33
C MET A 1 -29.13 -6.94 -25.60
N ILE A 2 -28.57 -5.75 -25.84
CA ILE A 2 -27.30 -5.30 -25.27
C ILE A 2 -27.64 -4.67 -23.92
N ASP A 3 -27.13 -5.22 -22.82
CA ASP A 3 -27.11 -4.49 -21.56
C ASP A 3 -25.97 -3.47 -21.59
N SER A 4 -26.27 -2.26 -21.12
CA SER A 4 -25.40 -1.08 -21.18
C SER A 4 -24.64 -0.83 -19.88
N ARG A 5 -24.20 -1.87 -19.14
CA ARG A 5 -23.33 -1.65 -17.97
C ARG A 5 -22.24 -2.73 -17.85
N GLY A 6 -21.36 -2.78 -18.85
CA GLY A 6 -20.03 -3.37 -18.71
C GLY A 6 -19.12 -2.50 -17.84
N GLY A 7 -19.50 -2.22 -16.59
CA GLY A 7 -18.54 -1.82 -15.58
C GLY A 7 -17.77 -3.08 -15.25
N ALA A 8 -16.52 -3.19 -15.71
CA ALA A 8 -15.67 -4.30 -15.35
C ALA A 8 -15.66 -4.40 -13.82
N GLU A 9 -16.28 -5.44 -13.28
CA GLU A 9 -16.03 -5.89 -11.91
C GLU A 9 -14.52 -6.15 -11.89
N VAL A 10 -13.75 -5.18 -11.40
CA VAL A 10 -12.38 -5.42 -11.02
C VAL A 10 -12.51 -6.54 -10.01
N PRO A 11 -11.98 -7.76 -10.28
CA PRO A 11 -12.11 -8.84 -9.34
C PRO A 11 -11.48 -8.32 -8.05
N GLN A 12 -12.30 -8.03 -7.05
CA GLN A 12 -11.82 -7.72 -5.73
C GLN A 12 -11.11 -9.00 -5.33
N SER A 13 -9.77 -8.98 -5.36
CA SER A 13 -8.95 -10.13 -4.99
C SER A 13 -9.46 -10.61 -3.64
N GLU A 14 -10.22 -11.70 -3.62
CA GLU A 14 -10.77 -12.25 -2.38
C GLU A 14 -9.59 -12.46 -1.41
N GLY A 15 -9.58 -11.72 -0.30
CA GLY A 15 -8.48 -11.74 0.67
C GLY A 15 -7.52 -10.53 0.66
N ALA A 16 -7.69 -9.57 -0.25
CA ALA A 16 -6.97 -8.29 -0.23
C ALA A 16 -7.47 -7.37 0.89
N PHE A 17 -8.76 -7.46 1.25
CA PHE A 17 -9.37 -6.68 2.32
C PHE A 17 -9.79 -7.57 3.49
N SER A 18 -9.73 -7.04 4.72
CA SER A 18 -10.34 -7.69 5.90
C SER A 18 -11.87 -7.59 5.85
N PRO A 19 -12.62 -8.34 6.69
CA PRO A 19 -14.07 -8.20 6.81
C PRO A 19 -14.53 -6.77 7.18
N GLU A 20 -13.67 -6.01 7.83
CA GLU A 20 -13.87 -4.60 8.20
C GLU A 20 -13.45 -3.62 7.08
N GLY A 21 -13.01 -4.14 5.92
CA GLY A 21 -12.61 -3.34 4.75
C GLY A 21 -11.17 -2.81 4.79
N VAL A 22 -10.31 -3.33 5.67
CA VAL A 22 -8.90 -2.90 5.75
C VAL A 22 -8.09 -3.53 4.62
N ASP A 23 -7.39 -2.73 3.81
CA ASP A 23 -6.44 -3.23 2.80
C ASP A 23 -5.25 -3.93 3.48
N LEU A 24 -5.13 -5.23 3.25
CA LEU A 24 -4.12 -6.11 3.81
C LEU A 24 -2.87 -6.23 2.90
N THR A 25 -2.87 -5.62 1.72
CA THR A 25 -1.80 -5.78 0.73
C THR A 25 -0.43 -5.40 1.30
N LEU A 26 -0.34 -4.21 1.89
CA LEU A 26 0.91 -3.73 2.48
C LEU A 26 1.30 -4.51 3.74
N ILE A 27 0.31 -4.91 4.55
CA ILE A 27 0.54 -5.68 5.78
C ILE A 27 1.12 -7.04 5.43
N ARG A 28 0.49 -7.77 4.50
CA ARG A 28 0.94 -9.09 4.03
C ARG A 28 2.33 -9.01 3.40
N TRP A 29 2.60 -7.97 2.61
CA TRP A 29 3.93 -7.74 2.07
C TRP A 29 4.98 -7.49 3.16
N MET A 30 4.69 -6.65 4.17
CA MET A 30 5.63 -6.40 5.28
C MET A 30 5.90 -7.64 6.14
N LEU A 31 4.92 -8.55 6.23
CA LEU A 31 5.04 -9.83 6.94
C LEU A 31 5.78 -10.89 6.14
N SER A 32 5.87 -10.78 4.81
CA SER A 32 6.69 -11.68 4.00
C SER A 32 8.20 -11.36 4.05
N LEU A 33 8.56 -10.17 4.55
CA LEU A 33 9.94 -9.75 4.72
C LEU A 33 10.57 -10.33 6.00
N THR A 34 11.87 -10.63 5.92
CA THR A 34 12.69 -10.88 7.12
C THR A 34 12.74 -9.62 8.00
N PRO A 35 13.07 -9.74 9.30
CA PRO A 35 13.19 -8.57 10.18
C PRO A 35 14.17 -7.51 9.66
N ALA A 36 15.29 -7.92 9.06
CA ALA A 36 16.29 -7.01 8.51
C ALA A 36 15.79 -6.27 7.25
N GLU A 37 15.07 -6.95 6.36
CA GLU A 37 14.47 -6.33 5.18
C GLU A 37 13.37 -5.34 5.55
N ARG A 38 12.50 -5.73 6.48
CA ARG A 38 11.46 -4.84 7.00
C ARG A 38 12.06 -3.58 7.61
N LEU A 39 13.14 -3.71 8.39
CA LEU A 39 13.86 -2.55 8.94
C LEU A 39 14.41 -1.65 7.83
N ARG A 40 15.01 -2.23 6.80
CA ARG A 40 15.58 -1.47 5.66
C ARG A 40 14.51 -0.67 4.91
N VAL A 41 13.36 -1.30 4.64
CA VAL A 41 12.21 -0.63 4.01
C VAL A 41 11.73 0.55 4.86
N LEU A 42 11.52 0.34 6.16
CA LEU A 42 11.07 1.39 7.07
C LEU A 42 12.06 2.55 7.15
N GLN A 43 13.35 2.26 7.26
CA GLN A 43 14.40 3.29 7.27
C GLN A 43 14.39 4.12 5.98
N ASN A 44 14.20 3.49 4.81
CA ASN A 44 14.13 4.21 3.54
C ASN A 44 12.90 5.13 3.48
N ASN A 45 11.74 4.66 3.93
CA ASN A 45 10.52 5.48 4.00
C ASN A 45 10.69 6.69 4.92
N VAL A 46 11.25 6.48 6.12
CA VAL A 46 11.53 7.57 7.08
C VAL A 46 12.46 8.61 6.45
N ARG A 47 13.56 8.19 5.80
CA ARG A 47 14.49 9.12 5.13
C ARG A 47 13.78 9.93 4.05
N SER A 48 12.92 9.32 3.25
CA SER A 48 12.17 10.01 2.20
C SER A 48 11.24 11.09 2.77
N ILE A 49 10.51 10.78 3.85
CA ILE A 49 9.63 11.75 4.52
C ILE A 49 10.43 12.92 5.10
N LEU A 50 11.56 12.64 5.75
CA LEU A 50 12.42 13.68 6.31
C LEU A 50 12.95 14.62 5.22
N ARG A 51 13.37 14.07 4.06
CA ARG A 51 13.80 14.88 2.92
C ARG A 51 12.70 15.80 2.40
N LEU A 52 11.47 15.28 2.27
CA LEU A 52 10.32 16.05 1.81
C LEU A 52 10.00 17.19 2.78
N ARG A 53 9.96 16.89 4.09
CA ARG A 53 9.75 17.88 5.15
C ARG A 53 10.81 18.97 5.11
N ASP A 54 12.08 18.58 4.99
CA ASP A 54 13.19 19.53 4.99
C ASP A 54 13.18 20.40 3.72
N PHE A 55 12.75 19.86 2.58
CA PHE A 55 12.50 20.66 1.38
C PHE A 55 11.37 21.67 1.59
N ALA A 56 10.22 21.23 2.11
CA ALA A 56 9.06 22.09 2.37
C ALA A 56 9.35 23.22 3.36
N ARG A 57 10.30 23.03 4.29
CA ARG A 57 10.74 24.08 5.25
C ARG A 57 11.67 25.12 4.65
N ARG A 58 12.23 24.86 3.46
CA ARG A 58 13.18 25.74 2.77
C ARG A 58 12.57 26.49 1.59
N ALA A 59 11.35 26.12 1.18
CA ALA A 59 10.56 26.82 0.17
C ALA A 59 9.70 27.91 0.83
#